data_AF-A0A8T5A199-F1
#
_entry.id   AF-A0A8T5A199-F1
#
_cell.length_a   1.000
_cell.length_b   1.000
_cell.length_c   1.000
_cell.angle_alpha   90.00
_cell.angle_beta   90.00
_cell.angle_gamma   90.00
#
_symmetry.space_group_name_H-M   'P 1'
#
loop_
_entity.id
_entity.type
_entity.pdbx_description
1 polymer ?
#
loop_
_entity_poly.entity_id
_entity_poly.type
_entity_poly.pdbx_seq_one_letter_code
_entity_poly.pdbx_strand_id
1 'polypeptide(L)'
;MAGLALARGGADRTTVSNLLEVFQSEAGALDATSLLLAHIMRQVGRGEIRRDCGSKLLGHLSEIFNSFKGEELKTAVLKYLTLSKWVFEASPRVSEPITGFKDLIRAYLR
;
A
#
# COMPACT_ATOMS: atom_id res chain seq x y z
N MET A 1 3.05 -2.57 9.17
CA MET A 1 2.18 -1.80 8.25
C MET A 1 2.95 -1.43 6.99
N ALA A 2 2.40 -1.65 5.79
CA ALA A 2 3.09 -1.40 4.51
C ALA A 2 3.36 0.08 4.21
N GLY A 3 2.43 0.99 4.56
CA GLY A 3 2.64 2.43 4.41
C GLY A 3 3.86 2.97 5.17
N LEU A 4 4.14 2.43 6.36
CA LEU A 4 5.35 2.77 7.12
C LEU A 4 6.63 2.25 6.44
N ALA A 5 6.55 1.04 5.87
CA ALA A 5 7.67 0.47 5.14
C ALA A 5 7.99 1.35 3.92
N LEU A 6 6.97 1.77 3.16
CA LEU A 6 7.13 2.72 2.05
C LEU A 6 7.80 4.03 2.49
N ALA A 7 7.35 4.61 3.61
CA ALA A 7 7.88 5.88 4.10
C ALA A 7 9.35 5.77 4.54
N ARG A 8 9.70 4.72 5.27
CA ARG A 8 11.09 4.44 5.69
C ARG A 8 11.97 3.91 4.56
N GLY A 9 11.33 3.40 3.51
CA GLY A 9 11.96 2.82 2.34
C GLY A 9 12.42 3.84 1.31
N GLY A 10 12.12 5.14 1.52
CA GLY A 10 12.46 6.18 0.55
C GLY A 10 11.63 6.11 -0.74
N ALA A 11 10.49 5.41 -0.73
CA ALA A 11 9.54 5.50 -1.83
C ALA A 11 9.01 6.96 -1.90
N ASP A 12 8.89 7.51 -3.10
CA ASP A 12 8.35 8.85 -3.26
C ASP A 12 6.81 8.87 -3.23
N ARG A 13 6.24 10.06 -3.04
CA ARG A 13 4.78 10.24 -2.95
C ARG A 13 4.07 9.85 -4.26
N THR A 14 4.74 10.02 -5.39
CA THR A 14 4.24 9.70 -6.72
C THR A 14 4.05 8.19 -6.84
N THR A 15 5.05 7.41 -6.45
CA THR A 15 5.03 5.94 -6.43
C THR A 15 3.85 5.43 -5.62
N VAL A 16 3.60 6.00 -4.44
CA VAL A 16 2.47 5.58 -3.59
C VAL A 16 1.11 5.98 -4.18
N SER A 17 1.00 7.15 -4.80
CA SER A 17 -0.24 7.58 -5.47
C SER A 17 -0.53 6.74 -6.71
N ASN A 18 0.50 6.40 -7.49
CA ASN A 18 0.41 5.55 -8.67
C ASN A 18 -0.17 4.17 -8.34
N LEU A 19 0.07 3.62 -7.14
CA LEU A 19 -0.53 2.33 -6.74
C LEU A 19 -2.07 2.38 -6.73
N LEU A 20 -2.65 3.47 -6.23
CA LEU A 20 -4.11 3.65 -6.21
C LEU A 20 -4.64 3.88 -7.62
N GLU A 21 -3.95 4.70 -8.42
CA GLU A 21 -4.36 5.00 -9.79
C GLU A 21 -4.35 3.74 -10.67
N VAL A 22 -3.30 2.92 -10.59
CA VAL A 22 -3.20 1.64 -11.30
C VAL A 22 -4.27 0.66 -10.85
N PHE A 23 -4.58 0.61 -9.56
CA PHE A 23 -5.67 -0.25 -9.10
C PHE A 23 -7.04 0.22 -9.58
N GLN A 24 -7.26 1.53 -9.69
CA GLN A 24 -8.52 2.12 -10.12
C GLN A 24 -8.70 2.18 -11.64
N SER A 25 -7.64 1.95 -12.43
CA SER A 25 -7.72 1.95 -13.89
C SER A 25 -8.51 0.77 -14.45
N GLU A 26 -8.71 -0.28 -13.64
CA GLU A 26 -9.42 -1.50 -14.03
C GLU A 26 -10.75 -1.64 -13.28
N ALA A 27 -11.80 -2.00 -14.02
CA ALA A 27 -13.12 -2.18 -13.43
C ALA A 27 -13.24 -3.50 -12.65
N GLY A 28 -12.67 -4.59 -13.18
CA GLY A 28 -12.74 -5.93 -12.60
C GLY A 28 -11.81 -6.09 -11.40
N ALA A 29 -12.32 -6.61 -10.29
CA ALA A 29 -11.55 -6.76 -9.05
C ALA A 29 -10.30 -7.65 -9.23
N LEU A 30 -10.43 -8.73 -9.99
CA LEU A 30 -9.35 -9.69 -10.23
C LEU A 30 -8.26 -9.10 -11.14
N ASP A 31 -8.66 -8.45 -12.23
CA ASP A 31 -7.75 -7.81 -13.18
C ASP A 31 -7.04 -6.62 -12.53
N ALA A 32 -7.78 -5.77 -11.81
CA ALA A 32 -7.23 -4.65 -11.04
C ALA A 32 -6.17 -5.10 -10.02
N THR A 33 -6.46 -6.16 -9.25
CA THR A 33 -5.54 -6.66 -8.24
C THR A 33 -4.31 -7.31 -8.88
N SER A 34 -4.51 -8.06 -9.98
CA SER A 34 -3.40 -8.69 -10.72
C SER A 34 -2.48 -7.63 -11.35
N LEU A 35 -3.06 -6.59 -11.96
CA LEU A 35 -2.32 -5.46 -12.52
C LEU A 35 -1.53 -4.72 -11.44
N LEU A 36 -2.14 -4.47 -10.28
CA LEU A 36 -1.48 -3.87 -9.13
C LEU A 36 -0.27 -4.68 -8.66
N LEU A 37 -0.41 -6.00 -8.50
CA LEU A 37 0.68 -6.89 -8.10
C LEU A 37 1.83 -6.82 -9.12
N ALA A 38 1.52 -6.94 -10.41
CA ALA A 38 2.51 -6.85 -11.49
C ALA A 38 3.21 -5.48 -11.51
N HIS A 39 2.46 -4.39 -11.28
CA HIS A 39 3.00 -3.05 -11.19
C HIS A 39 3.99 -2.92 -10.02
N ILE A 40 3.62 -3.39 -8.82
CA ILE A 40 4.50 -3.37 -7.64
C ILE A 40 5.77 -4.18 -7.90
N MET A 41 5.67 -5.38 -8.50
CA MET A 41 6.84 -6.18 -8.85
C MET A 41 7.79 -5.45 -9.80
N ARG A 42 7.24 -4.76 -10.81
CA ARG A 42 8.02 -3.95 -11.75
C ARG A 42 8.72 -2.79 -11.06
N GLN A 43 8.01 -2.08 -10.19
CA GLN A 43 8.54 -0.97 -9.38
C GLN A 43 9.69 -1.42 -8.47
N VAL A 44 9.58 -2.62 -7.86
CA VAL A 44 10.67 -3.24 -7.09
C VAL A 44 11.85 -3.60 -7.99
N GLY A 45 11.59 -4.16 -9.18
CA GLY A 45 12.64 -4.50 -10.14
C GLY A 45 13.43 -3.30 -10.64
N ARG A 46 12.80 -2.12 -10.70
CA ARG A 46 13.42 -0.84 -11.08
C ARG A 46 14.09 -0.10 -9.93
N GLY A 47 13.92 -0.57 -8.70
CA GLY A 47 14.45 0.10 -7.50
C GLY A 47 13.65 1.32 -7.04
N GLU A 48 12.48 1.59 -7.64
CA GLU A 48 11.56 2.67 -7.24
C GLU A 48 10.90 2.36 -5.87
N ILE A 49 10.66 1.08 -5.60
CA ILE A 49 10.27 0.58 -4.27
C ILE A 49 11.39 -0.33 -3.75
N ARG A 50 11.91 -0.06 -2.55
CA ARG A 50 12.87 -0.96 -1.91
C ARG A 50 12.31 -2.37 -1.75
N ARG A 51 13.16 -3.37 -2.00
CA ARG A 51 12.78 -4.79 -2.06
C ARG A 51 12.07 -5.30 -0.79
N ASP A 52 12.51 -4.89 0.39
CA ASP A 52 11.90 -5.25 1.68
C ASP A 52 10.48 -4.68 1.84
N CYS A 53 10.26 -3.46 1.36
CA CYS A 53 8.97 -2.79 1.36
C CYS A 53 8.02 -3.41 0.34
N GLY A 54 8.52 -3.66 -0.87
CA GLY A 54 7.79 -4.34 -1.94
C GLY A 54 7.37 -5.74 -1.53
N SER A 55 8.25 -6.51 -0.88
CA SER A 55 7.93 -7.86 -0.40
C SER A 55 6.79 -7.85 0.62
N LYS A 56 6.77 -6.88 1.55
CA LYS A 56 5.66 -6.71 2.51
C LYS A 56 4.35 -6.33 1.82
N LEU A 57 4.40 -5.42 0.85
CA LEU A 57 3.25 -5.03 0.04
C LEU A 57 2.64 -6.23 -0.70
N LEU A 58 3.48 -6.97 -1.42
CA LEU A 58 3.08 -8.15 -2.17
C LEU A 58 2.53 -9.24 -1.25
N GLY A 59 3.14 -9.46 -0.08
CA GLY A 59 2.67 -10.41 0.93
C GLY A 59 1.24 -10.10 1.38
N HIS A 60 0.98 -8.89 1.90
CA HIS A 60 -0.36 -8.53 2.36
C HIS A 60 -1.40 -8.52 1.21
N LEU A 61 -1.02 -8.05 0.02
CA LEU A 61 -1.94 -8.04 -1.13
C LEU A 61 -2.26 -9.46 -1.59
N SER A 62 -1.32 -10.39 -1.52
CA SER A 62 -1.56 -11.81 -1.82
C SER A 62 -2.49 -12.45 -0.78
N GLU A 63 -2.33 -12.11 0.50
CA GLU A 63 -3.25 -12.54 1.57
C GLU A 63 -4.67 -12.03 1.32
N ILE A 64 -4.83 -10.75 0.97
CA ILE A 64 -6.12 -10.15 0.61
C ILE A 64 -6.72 -10.85 -0.62
N PHE A 65 -5.92 -11.04 -1.67
CA PHE A 65 -6.35 -11.69 -2.91
C PHE A 65 -6.87 -13.11 -2.67
N ASN A 66 -6.24 -13.86 -1.77
CA ASN A 66 -6.65 -15.23 -1.44
C ASN A 66 -7.84 -15.29 -0.46
N SER A 67 -8.10 -14.20 0.28
CA SER A 67 -9.14 -14.16 1.32
C SER A 67 -10.49 -13.63 0.82
N PHE A 68 -10.50 -12.83 -0.26
CA PHE A 68 -11.70 -12.16 -0.75
C PHE A 68 -11.93 -12.41 -2.24
N LYS A 69 -13.16 -12.24 -2.72
CA LYS A 69 -13.52 -12.33 -4.15
C LYS A 69 -14.48 -11.22 -4.57
N GLY A 70 -14.58 -10.97 -5.88
CA GLY A 70 -15.52 -10.00 -6.45
C GLY A 70 -15.39 -8.60 -5.84
N GLU A 71 -16.52 -7.97 -5.51
CA GLU A 71 -16.55 -6.62 -4.95
C GLU A 71 -15.91 -6.50 -3.55
N GLU A 72 -15.93 -7.59 -2.76
CA GLU A 72 -15.27 -7.61 -1.45
C GLU A 72 -13.75 -7.50 -1.60
N LEU A 73 -13.17 -8.19 -2.59
CA LEU A 73 -11.75 -8.07 -2.93
C LEU A 73 -11.42 -6.63 -3.30
N LYS A 74 -12.24 -6.04 -4.18
CA LYS A 74 -12.03 -4.66 -4.63
C LYS A 74 -12.03 -3.68 -3.47
N THR A 75 -13.00 -3.84 -2.56
CA THR A 75 -13.15 -3.04 -1.35
C THR A 75 -11.97 -3.23 -0.39
N ALA A 76 -11.53 -4.46 -0.18
CA ALA A 76 -10.42 -4.79 0.73
C ALA A 76 -9.09 -4.20 0.24
N VAL A 77 -8.78 -4.36 -1.04
CA VAL A 77 -7.56 -3.79 -1.66
C VAL A 77 -7.61 -2.26 -1.61
N LEU A 78 -8.74 -1.64 -1.95
CA LEU A 78 -8.89 -0.18 -1.91
C LEU A 78 -8.67 0.37 -0.49
N LYS A 79 -9.29 -0.26 0.53
CA LYS A 79 -9.10 0.11 1.94
C LYS A 79 -7.64 -0.01 2.35
N TYR A 80 -7.00 -1.12 2.00
CA TYR A 80 -5.60 -1.38 2.32
C TYR A 80 -4.65 -0.36 1.68
N LEU A 81 -4.83 -0.04 0.39
CA LEU A 81 -4.03 0.96 -0.31
C LEU A 81 -4.25 2.37 0.26
N THR A 82 -5.51 2.74 0.54
CA THR A 82 -5.86 4.04 1.15
C THR A 82 -5.20 4.19 2.52
N LEU A 83 -5.31 3.18 3.38
CA LEU A 83 -4.65 3.18 4.69
C LEU A 83 -3.13 3.25 4.56
N SER A 84 -2.54 2.53 3.60
CA SER A 84 -1.10 2.56 3.36
C SER A 84 -0.64 3.94 2.89
N LYS A 85 -1.40 4.59 2.01
CA LYS A 85 -1.15 5.98 1.57
C LYS A 85 -1.25 6.96 2.72
N TRP A 86 -2.28 6.88 3.55
CA TRP A 86 -2.44 7.76 4.71
C TRP A 86 -1.27 7.61 5.69
N VAL A 87 -0.85 6.37 6.00
CA VAL A 87 0.31 6.13 6.87
C VAL A 87 1.58 6.70 6.26
N PHE A 88 1.77 6.54 4.95
CA PHE A 88 2.92 7.09 4.23
C PHE A 88 2.95 8.62 4.30
N GLU A 89 1.83 9.28 3.99
CA GLU A 89 1.68 10.74 4.02
C GLU A 89 1.77 11.31 5.44
N ALA A 90 1.43 10.48 6.43
CA ALA A 90 1.50 10.83 7.84
C ALA A 90 2.94 10.79 8.38
N SER A 91 3.76 9.87 7.88
CA SER A 91 5.10 9.60 8.40
C SER A 91 6.05 10.81 8.51
N PRO A 92 6.02 11.83 7.63
CA PRO A 92 6.87 13.02 7.77
C PRO A 92 6.51 13.91 8.97
N ARG A 93 5.29 13.78 9.54
CA ARG A 93 4.83 14.63 10.65
C ARG A 93 4.97 13.99 12.03
N VAL A 94 5.43 12.74 12.09
CA VAL A 94 5.50 11.99 13.34
C VAL A 94 6.97 11.82 13.73
N SER A 95 7.38 12.52 14.79
CA SER A 95 8.70 12.37 15.41
C SER A 95 8.90 11.00 16.07
N GLU A 96 7.80 10.31 16.37
CA GLU A 96 7.78 8.99 16.99
C GLU A 96 7.64 7.86 15.94
N PRO A 97 8.30 6.71 16.17
CA PRO A 97 8.17 5.57 15.29
C PRO A 97 6.74 4.99 15.36
N ILE A 98 5.92 5.27 14.34
CA ILE A 98 4.63 4.59 14.16
C ILE A 98 4.91 3.11 13.91
N THR A 99 4.53 2.20 14.81
CA THR A 99 4.73 0.74 14.62
C THR A 99 3.44 0.02 14.25
N GLY A 100 2.29 0.60 14.57
CA GLY A 100 0.97 0.07 14.23
C GLY A 100 -0.09 1.12 14.00
N PHE A 101 -1.30 0.67 13.63
CA PHE A 101 -2.45 1.52 13.36
C PHE A 101 -2.91 2.34 14.57
N LYS A 102 -2.78 1.78 15.79
CA LYS A 102 -3.10 2.50 17.04
C LYS A 102 -2.19 3.72 17.26
N ASP A 103 -0.91 3.61 16.90
CA ASP A 103 0.05 4.71 17.03
C ASP A 103 -0.28 5.84 16.04
N LEU A 104 -0.72 5.48 14.83
CA LEU A 104 -1.18 6.44 13.83
C LEU A 104 -2.39 7.26 14.31
N ILE A 105 -3.39 6.59 14.90
CA ILE A 105 -4.58 7.25 15.46
C ILE A 105 -4.18 8.26 16.55
N ARG A 106 -3.30 7.87 17.48
CA ARG A 106 -2.83 8.77 18.54
C ARG A 106 -2.07 9.98 18.02
N ALA A 107 -1.32 9.83 16.94
CA ALA A 107 -0.52 10.91 16.37
C ALA A 107 -1.36 11.97 15.63
N TYR A 108 -2.56 11.61 15.14
CA TYR A 108 -3.37 12.47 14.25
C TYR A 108 -4.74 12.89 14.79
N LEU A 109 -5.30 12.18 15.77
CA LEU A 109 -6.61 12.48 16.38
C LEU A 109 -6.48 13.09 17.79
N ARG A 110 -5.51 14.00 17.98
CA ARG A 110 -5.46 14.87 19.16
C ARG A 110 -6.38 16.06 18.99
#